data_AF-A0A0S4KGX0-F1
#
_entry.id   AF-A0A0S4KGX0-F1
#
_cell.length_a   1.000
_cell.length_b   1.000
_cell.length_c   1.000
_cell.angle_alpha   90.00
_cell.angle_beta   90.00
_cell.angle_gamma   90.00
#
_symmetry.space_group_name_H-M   'P 1'
#
loop_
_entity.id
_entity.type
_entity.pdbx_description
1 polymer ?
#
loop_
_entity_poly.entity_id
_entity_poly.type
_entity_poly.pdbx_seq_one_letter_code
_entity_poly.pdbx_strand_id
1 'polypeptide(L)'
;MIWTLREYTEAEPIILSVSEEAEVSIADVAKTIAEAMNFTGQLLFDTTKADGQFKKTANNAKLMKYLPDFKFVDMKDGVKRSVDWFVANYESARK
;
A
#
# COMPACT_ATOMS: atom_id res chain seq x y z
N MET A 1 -0.47 13.08 4.32
CA MET A 1 0.30 13.41 5.54
C MET A 1 0.00 14.84 5.92
N ILE A 2 -0.39 15.13 7.17
CA ILE A 2 -0.68 16.52 7.60
C ILE A 2 0.54 17.44 7.44
N TRP A 3 1.75 16.88 7.54
CA TRP A 3 3.02 17.57 7.29
C TRP A 3 3.04 18.35 5.97
N THR A 4 2.52 17.79 4.86
CA THR A 4 2.54 18.50 3.56
C THR A 4 1.71 19.77 3.57
N LEU A 5 0.61 19.81 4.34
CA LEU A 5 -0.22 21.00 4.45
C LEU A 5 0.47 22.11 5.26
N ARG A 6 1.27 21.73 6.25
CA ARG A 6 1.84 22.66 7.24
C ARG A 6 3.23 23.15 6.85
N GLU A 7 4.05 22.27 6.29
CA GLU A 7 5.49 22.50 6.16
C GLU A 7 6.00 22.50 4.71
N TYR A 8 5.25 21.94 3.75
CA TYR A 8 5.69 21.87 2.36
C TYR A 8 5.24 23.12 1.58
N THR A 9 6.20 23.99 1.24
CA THR A 9 5.93 25.33 0.68
C THR A 9 6.29 25.46 -0.81
N GLU A 10 6.79 24.41 -1.46
CA GLU A 10 7.14 24.48 -2.88
C GLU A 10 5.89 24.39 -3.77
N ALA A 11 5.91 25.10 -4.91
CA ALA A 11 4.82 25.06 -5.90
C ALA A 11 4.74 23.72 -6.65
N GLU A 12 5.88 23.02 -6.78
CA GLU A 12 5.92 21.72 -7.44
C GLU A 12 5.27 20.63 -6.58
N PRO A 13 4.56 19.66 -7.17
CA PRO A 13 4.04 18.52 -6.44
C PRO A 13 5.13 17.69 -5.73
N ILE A 14 4.72 16.97 -4.70
CA ILE A 14 5.55 16.00 -3.99
C ILE A 14 4.89 14.62 -4.00
N ILE A 15 5.67 13.58 -4.34
CA ILE A 15 5.23 12.19 -4.33
C ILE A 15 5.29 11.67 -2.89
N LEU A 16 4.15 11.18 -2.40
CA LEU A 16 4.01 10.56 -1.07
C LEU A 16 3.94 9.04 -1.22
N SER A 17 5.10 8.42 -1.41
CA SER A 17 5.22 6.97 -1.64
C SER A 17 6.30 6.37 -0.75
N VAL A 18 6.18 5.06 -0.51
CA VAL A 18 7.31 4.22 -0.09
C VAL A 18 8.41 4.24 -1.16
N SER A 19 9.59 3.73 -0.81
CA SER A 19 10.71 3.64 -1.75
C SER A 19 10.47 2.55 -2.81
N GLU A 20 11.23 2.60 -3.90
CA GLU A 20 11.13 1.62 -4.98
C GLU A 20 11.48 0.20 -4.51
N GLU A 21 12.39 0.07 -3.54
CA GLU A 21 12.78 -1.23 -2.96
C GLU A 21 11.65 -1.87 -2.14
N ALA A 22 10.64 -1.10 -1.74
CA ALA A 22 9.47 -1.57 -1.01
C ALA A 22 8.28 -1.92 -1.94
N GLU A 23 8.47 -1.90 -3.26
CA GLU A 23 7.45 -2.32 -4.23
C GLU A 23 7.14 -3.82 -4.08
N VAL A 24 5.86 -4.18 -4.07
CA VAL A 24 5.37 -5.55 -3.92
C VAL A 24 4.50 -5.95 -5.10
N SER A 25 4.53 -7.23 -5.47
CA SER A 25 3.71 -7.74 -6.57
C SER A 25 2.24 -7.93 -6.17
N ILE A 26 1.35 -8.01 -7.16
CA ILE A 26 -0.06 -8.35 -6.92
C ILE A 26 -0.20 -9.71 -6.21
N ALA A 27 0.66 -10.67 -6.54
CA ALA A 27 0.66 -11.98 -5.90
C ALA A 27 1.03 -11.91 -4.41
N ASP A 28 2.00 -11.06 -4.05
CA ASP A 28 2.42 -10.88 -2.65
C ASP A 28 1.34 -10.15 -1.84
N VAL A 29 0.68 -9.17 -2.43
CA VAL A 29 -0.48 -8.51 -1.82
C VAL A 29 -1.60 -9.52 -1.57
N ALA A 30 -1.95 -10.34 -2.56
CA ALA A 30 -2.99 -11.36 -2.43
C ALA A 30 -2.68 -12.37 -1.31
N LYS A 31 -1.42 -12.84 -1.23
CA LYS A 31 -0.96 -13.72 -0.14
C LYS A 31 -1.06 -13.04 1.22
N THR A 32 -0.62 -11.79 1.32
CA THR A 32 -0.66 -11.03 2.57
C THR A 32 -2.09 -10.84 3.08
N ILE A 33 -3.04 -10.59 2.17
CA ILE A 33 -4.47 -10.51 2.52
C ILE A 33 -4.99 -11.88 2.98
N ALA A 34 -4.67 -12.96 2.25
CA ALA A 34 -5.10 -14.31 2.61
C ALA A 34 -4.59 -14.73 4.00
N GLU A 35 -3.31 -14.45 4.29
CA GLU A 35 -2.72 -14.64 5.62
C GLU A 35 -3.46 -13.83 6.69
N ALA A 36 -3.69 -12.52 6.45
CA ALA A 36 -4.39 -11.66 7.40
C ALA A 36 -5.85 -12.07 7.66
N MET A 37 -6.51 -12.69 6.69
CA MET A 37 -7.87 -13.23 6.81
C MET A 37 -7.92 -14.65 7.39
N ASN A 38 -6.77 -15.26 7.70
CA ASN A 38 -6.66 -16.68 8.07
C ASN A 38 -7.29 -17.62 7.01
N PHE A 39 -7.18 -17.28 5.73
CA PHE A 39 -7.69 -18.09 4.64
C PHE A 39 -6.74 -19.25 4.34
N THR A 40 -7.23 -20.48 4.47
CA THR A 40 -6.45 -21.71 4.24
C THR A 40 -6.76 -22.38 2.90
N GLY A 41 -7.58 -21.76 2.05
CA GLY A 41 -7.91 -22.29 0.72
C GLY A 41 -6.81 -22.02 -0.31
N GLN A 42 -7.05 -22.47 -1.54
CA GLN A 42 -6.12 -22.26 -2.64
C GLN A 42 -6.28 -20.86 -3.25
N LEU A 43 -5.15 -20.18 -3.49
CA LEU A 43 -5.09 -18.98 -4.32
C LEU A 43 -4.90 -19.37 -5.79
N LEU A 44 -5.83 -18.94 -6.65
CA LEU A 44 -5.77 -19.15 -8.10
C LEU A 44 -5.64 -17.80 -8.81
N PHE A 45 -4.69 -17.70 -9.73
CA PHE A 45 -4.47 -16.51 -10.56
C PHE A 45 -5.00 -16.79 -11.97
N ASP A 46 -6.09 -16.13 -12.35
CA ASP A 46 -6.71 -16.28 -13.67
C ASP A 46 -5.95 -15.50 -14.74
N THR A 47 -5.11 -16.20 -15.50
CA THR A 47 -4.30 -15.62 -16.59
C THR A 47 -5.09 -15.41 -17.89
N THR A 48 -6.37 -15.73 -17.94
CA THR A 48 -7.23 -15.41 -19.10
C THR A 48 -7.57 -13.93 -19.16
N LYS A 49 -7.41 -13.21 -18.05
CA LYS A 49 -7.58 -11.75 -17.96
C LYS A 49 -6.28 -11.06 -18.33
N ALA A 50 -6.41 -9.93 -19.01
CA ALA A 50 -5.26 -9.10 -19.34
C ALA A 50 -4.68 -8.46 -18.07
N ASP A 51 -3.36 -8.50 -17.95
CA ASP A 51 -2.65 -7.72 -16.94
C ASP A 51 -2.78 -6.22 -17.23
N GLY A 52 -2.77 -5.44 -16.16
CA GLY A 52 -2.67 -3.99 -16.26
C GLY A 52 -1.24 -3.52 -16.55
N GLN A 53 -0.99 -2.24 -16.28
CA GLN A 53 0.37 -1.70 -16.31
C GLN A 53 1.29 -2.49 -15.36
N PHE A 54 2.40 -3.02 -15.90
CA PHE A 54 3.32 -3.87 -15.14
C PHE A 54 3.99 -3.15 -13.96
N LYS A 55 4.38 -1.89 -14.15
CA LYS A 55 5.00 -1.05 -13.11
C LYS A 55 4.49 0.38 -13.15
N LYS A 56 4.30 0.95 -11.97
CA LYS A 56 4.03 2.38 -11.74
C LYS A 56 4.94 2.92 -10.63
N THR A 57 6.17 2.43 -10.60
CA THR A 57 7.19 2.77 -9.63
C THR A 57 7.38 4.28 -9.55
N ALA A 58 7.32 4.84 -8.34
CA ALA A 58 7.40 6.28 -8.10
C ALA A 58 8.66 6.60 -7.29
N ASN A 59 9.38 7.66 -7.69
CA ASN A 59 10.58 8.09 -6.98
C ASN A 59 10.21 8.99 -5.79
N ASN A 60 10.53 8.57 -4.57
CA ASN A 60 10.25 9.31 -3.35
C ASN A 60 11.45 10.10 -2.79
N ALA A 61 12.54 10.26 -3.56
CA ALA A 61 13.76 10.96 -3.10
C ALA A 61 13.47 12.39 -2.61
N LYS A 62 12.51 13.09 -3.24
CA LYS A 62 12.06 14.42 -2.77
C LYS A 62 11.49 14.36 -1.36
N LEU A 63 10.64 13.39 -1.05
CA LEU A 63 10.10 13.17 0.29
C LEU A 63 11.21 12.84 1.30
N MET A 64 12.12 11.93 0.94
CA MET A 64 13.21 11.50 1.83
C MET A 64 14.21 12.62 2.14
N LYS A 65 14.37 13.59 1.25
CA LYS A 65 15.17 14.80 1.53
C LYS A 65 14.57 15.64 2.66
N TYR A 66 13.24 15.74 2.72
CA TYR A 66 12.55 16.50 3.77
C TYR A 66 12.38 15.71 5.06
N LEU A 67 12.11 14.41 4.94
CA LEU A 67 11.76 13.54 6.05
C LEU A 67 12.62 12.26 6.02
N PRO A 68 13.95 12.36 6.24
CA PRO A 68 14.86 11.22 6.12
C PRO A 68 14.58 10.11 7.13
N ASP A 69 14.09 10.47 8.31
CA ASP A 69 13.84 9.54 9.42
C ASP A 69 12.38 9.03 9.48
N PHE A 70 11.55 9.39 8.50
CA PHE A 70 10.15 8.97 8.49
C PHE A 70 10.04 7.46 8.22
N LYS A 71 9.32 6.76 9.09
CA LYS A 71 9.09 5.32 9.00
C LYS A 71 7.65 5.05 8.60
N PHE A 72 7.47 4.45 7.43
CA PHE A 72 6.17 3.93 7.01
C PHE A 72 5.78 2.72 7.86
N VAL A 73 4.46 2.47 7.95
CA VAL A 73 3.96 1.20 8.47
C VAL A 73 4.32 0.11 7.48
N ASP A 74 4.79 -1.03 7.98
CA ASP A 74 5.07 -2.20 7.15
C ASP A 74 3.83 -2.68 6.40
N MET A 75 4.02 -3.21 5.19
CA MET A 75 2.91 -3.62 4.33
C MET A 75 2.03 -4.70 4.99
N LYS A 76 2.63 -5.70 5.66
CA LYS A 76 1.88 -6.77 6.33
C LYS A 76 1.06 -6.23 7.50
N ASP A 77 1.67 -5.37 8.32
CA ASP A 77 0.99 -4.72 9.44
C ASP A 77 -0.17 -3.83 8.96
N GLY A 78 0.05 -3.06 7.90
CA GLY A 78 -0.96 -2.20 7.29
C GLY A 78 -2.14 -2.99 6.74
N VAL A 79 -1.87 -4.07 6.00
CA VAL A 79 -2.91 -4.99 5.50
C VAL A 79 -3.67 -5.62 6.64
N LYS A 80 -2.98 -6.15 7.67
CA LYS A 80 -3.63 -6.77 8.82
C LYS A 80 -4.60 -5.81 9.51
N ARG A 81 -4.17 -4.59 9.83
CA ARG A 81 -5.04 -3.56 10.45
C ARG A 81 -6.27 -3.25 9.59
N SER A 82 -6.09 -3.23 8.27
CA SER A 82 -7.16 -2.94 7.32
C SER A 82 -8.18 -4.08 7.24
N VAL A 83 -7.70 -5.34 7.21
CA VAL A 83 -8.53 -6.54 7.26
C VAL A 83 -9.29 -6.63 8.59
N ASP A 84 -8.61 -6.43 9.72
CA ASP A 84 -9.24 -6.44 11.05
C ASP A 84 -10.38 -5.41 11.12
N TRP A 85 -10.15 -4.20 10.60
CA TRP A 85 -11.19 -3.17 10.53
C TRP A 85 -12.34 -3.57 9.61
N PHE A 86 -12.05 -4.11 8.42
CA PHE A 86 -13.07 -4.52 7.46
C PHE A 86 -14.00 -5.59 8.04
N VAL A 87 -13.44 -6.61 8.68
CA VAL A 87 -14.21 -7.69 9.34
C VAL A 87 -15.09 -7.12 10.46
N ALA A 88 -14.54 -6.24 11.29
CA ALA A 88 -15.28 -5.64 12.41
C ALA A 88 -16.40 -4.68 11.96
N ASN A 89 -16.31 -4.12 10.76
CA ASN A 89 -17.21 -3.05 10.29
C ASN A 89 -17.97 -3.41 9.01
N TYR A 90 -18.03 -4.70 8.66
CA TYR A 90 -18.52 -5.21 7.38
C TYR A 90 -19.89 -4.64 6.96
N GLU A 91 -20.82 -4.48 7.91
CA GLU A 91 -22.17 -3.95 7.64
C GLU A 91 -22.19 -2.50 7.17
N SER A 92 -21.23 -1.69 7.63
CA SER A 92 -21.12 -0.26 7.32
C SER A 92 -20.09 0.06 6.23
N ALA A 93 -19.22 -0.91 5.91
CA ALA A 93 -18.22 -0.74 4.89
C ALA A 93 -18.87 -0.56 3.51
N ARG A 94 -18.26 0.28 2.67
CA ARG A 94 -18.64 0.37 1.25
C ARG A 94 -18.30 -0.97 0.59
N LYS A 95 -19.28 -1.57 -0.09
CA LYS A 95 -19.20 -2.87 -0.76
C LYS A 95 -19.68 -2.77 -2.20
#